data_AF-A0AAV7JWF8-F1
#
_entry.id   AF-A0AAV7JWF8-F1
#
_cell.length_a   1.000
_cell.length_b   1.000
_cell.length_c   1.000
_cell.angle_alpha   90.00
_cell.angle_beta   90.00
_cell.angle_gamma   90.00
#
_symmetry.space_group_name_H-M   'P 1'
#
loop_
_entity.id
_entity.type
_entity.pdbx_description
1 polymer ?
#
loop_
_entity_poly.entity_id
_entity_poly.type
_entity_poly.pdbx_seq_one_letter_code
_entity_poly.pdbx_strand_id
1 'polypeptide(L)'
;MSTIKSSHKSALTIEQRHISLRMLDDGKSERIVAEFFNVGKGSINRIKFNRVAIQLHIDETSEIPENIRKRKHSVVVPMYEDIETAVIEFLKLARDRGMAVTGPMLRTLAEREANANGMEGFKASEGWL
;
A
#
# COMPACT_ATOMS: atom_id res chain seq x y z
N MET A 1 32.67 25.67 6.53
CA MET A 1 31.26 26.05 6.26
C MET A 1 30.47 24.78 6.05
N SER A 2 29.44 24.58 6.87
CA SER A 2 28.73 23.32 7.08
C SER A 2 28.11 22.74 5.82
N THR A 3 28.42 21.46 5.57
CA THR A 3 27.72 20.60 4.62
C THR A 3 26.28 20.42 5.10
N ILE A 4 25.31 20.93 4.34
CA ILE A 4 23.89 20.69 4.59
C ILE A 4 23.67 19.19 4.40
N LYS A 5 23.50 18.50 5.53
CA LYS A 5 23.12 17.10 5.62
C LYS A 5 21.81 16.94 4.85
N SER A 6 21.82 16.18 3.74
CA SER A 6 20.63 15.81 2.98
C SER A 6 19.59 15.22 3.94
N SER A 7 18.58 16.02 4.30
CA SER A 7 17.44 15.58 5.08
C SER A 7 16.76 14.50 4.26
N HIS A 8 16.80 13.25 4.70
CA HIS A 8 16.01 12.17 4.11
C HIS A 8 14.57 12.67 3.96
N LYS A 9 14.13 12.90 2.72
CA LYS A 9 12.75 13.30 2.43
C LYS A 9 11.88 12.15 2.88
N SER A 10 11.22 12.28 4.03
CA SER A 10 10.26 11.30 4.50
C SER A 10 9.22 11.11 3.40
N ALA A 11 9.09 9.90 2.89
CA ALA A 11 8.11 9.61 1.85
C ALA A 11 6.71 9.97 2.34
N LEU A 12 5.88 10.55 1.47
CA LEU A 12 4.51 10.92 1.84
C LEU A 12 3.63 9.67 2.00
N THR A 13 2.74 9.72 2.99
CA THR A 13 1.65 8.73 3.20
C THR A 13 0.57 8.89 2.13
N ILE A 14 -0.29 7.88 1.94
CA ILE A 14 -1.39 7.99 0.97
C ILE A 14 -2.33 9.14 1.32
N GLU A 15 -2.64 9.34 2.60
CA GLU A 15 -3.45 10.47 3.07
C GLU A 15 -2.81 11.83 2.73
N GLN A 16 -1.50 11.99 2.94
CA GLN A 16 -0.79 13.21 2.57
C GLN A 16 -0.81 13.46 1.05
N ARG A 17 -0.71 12.40 0.24
CA ARG A 17 -0.84 12.50 -1.22
C ARG A 17 -2.26 12.90 -1.63
N HIS A 18 -3.28 12.36 -0.97
CA HIS A 18 -4.68 12.75 -1.19
C HIS A 18 -4.93 14.22 -0.77
N ILE A 19 -4.40 14.67 0.38
CA ILE A 19 -4.45 16.07 0.78
C ILE A 19 -3.75 16.97 -0.25
N SER A 20 -2.60 16.53 -0.80
CA SER A 20 -1.91 17.27 -1.87
C SER A 20 -2.80 17.45 -3.09
N LEU A 21 -3.55 16.43 -3.50
CA LEU A 21 -4.50 16.51 -4.62
C LEU A 21 -5.62 17.51 -4.32
N ARG A 22 -6.22 17.46 -3.12
CA ARG A 22 -7.25 18.42 -2.71
C ARG A 22 -6.75 19.87 -2.73
N MET A 23 -5.54 20.12 -2.22
CA MET A 23 -4.95 21.46 -2.27
C MET A 23 -4.77 21.97 -3.71
N LEU A 24 -4.38 21.09 -4.64
CA LEU A 24 -4.25 21.43 -6.06
C LEU A 24 -5.63 21.73 -6.68
N ASP A 25 -6.66 20.94 -6.32
CA ASP A 25 -8.03 21.16 -6.78
C ASP A 25 -8.62 22.48 -6.23
N ASP A 26 -8.25 22.87 -5.01
CA ASP A 26 -8.56 24.16 -4.39
C ASP A 26 -7.76 25.34 -5.01
N GLY A 27 -7.00 25.09 -6.09
CA GLY A 27 -6.26 26.10 -6.83
C GLY A 27 -4.91 26.50 -6.23
N LYS A 28 -4.38 25.76 -5.24
CA LYS A 28 -3.01 26.01 -4.77
C LYS A 28 -1.99 25.63 -5.83
N SER A 29 -0.92 26.41 -5.95
CA SER A 29 0.15 26.10 -6.89
C SER A 29 0.98 24.90 -6.43
N GLU A 30 1.56 24.16 -7.39
CA GLU A 30 2.44 23.03 -7.11
C GLU A 30 3.61 23.38 -6.18
N ARG A 31 4.11 24.63 -6.28
CA ARG A 31 5.19 25.13 -5.44
C ARG A 31 4.75 25.19 -3.97
N ILE A 32 3.58 25.75 -3.71
CA ILE A 32 3.02 25.86 -2.35
C ILE A 32 2.79 24.47 -1.75
N VAL A 33 2.24 23.54 -2.54
CA VAL A 33 2.00 22.16 -2.09
C VAL A 33 3.31 21.42 -1.80
N ALA A 34 4.32 21.59 -2.67
CA ALA A 34 5.65 21.00 -2.47
C ALA A 34 6.34 21.51 -1.20
N GLU A 35 6.28 22.83 -0.97
CA GLU A 35 6.83 23.47 0.23
C GLU A 35 6.11 23.02 1.50
N PHE A 36 4.78 22.98 1.48
CA PHE A 36 3.95 22.55 2.61
C PHE A 36 4.32 21.13 3.10
N PHE A 37 4.56 20.21 2.16
CA PHE A 37 4.94 18.83 2.47
C PHE A 37 6.46 18.59 2.52
N ASN A 38 7.27 19.63 2.36
CA ASN A 38 8.73 19.54 2.26
C ASN A 38 9.22 18.48 1.25
N VAL A 39 8.59 18.45 0.07
CA VAL A 39 8.91 17.50 -1.02
C VAL A 39 9.41 18.21 -2.27
N GLY A 40 10.03 17.46 -3.17
CA GLY A 40 10.45 18.00 -4.47
C GLY A 40 9.30 18.06 -5.47
N LYS A 41 9.44 18.88 -6.51
CA LYS A 41 8.50 18.96 -7.65
C LYS A 41 8.19 17.59 -8.28
N GLY A 42 9.20 16.72 -8.38
CA GLY A 42 9.02 15.35 -8.89
C GLY A 42 8.02 14.52 -8.07
N SER A 43 7.95 14.74 -6.76
CA SER A 43 6.96 14.08 -5.89
C SER A 43 5.55 14.55 -6.22
N ILE A 44 5.33 15.85 -6.40
CA ILE A 44 4.02 16.41 -6.78
C ILE A 44 3.59 15.89 -8.16
N ASN A 45 4.50 15.84 -9.13
CA ASN A 45 4.20 15.27 -10.44
C ASN A 45 3.79 13.79 -10.35
N ARG A 46 4.49 12.99 -9.54
CA ARG A 46 4.14 11.59 -9.35
C ARG A 46 2.80 11.41 -8.63
N ILE A 47 2.47 12.30 -7.68
CA ILE A 47 1.16 12.32 -7.01
C ILE A 47 0.05 12.60 -8.02
N LYS A 48 0.20 13.60 -8.90
CA LYS A 48 -0.77 13.90 -9.96
C LYS A 48 -0.94 12.71 -10.91
N PHE A 49 0.17 12.10 -11.33
CA PHE A 49 0.14 10.93 -12.22
C PHE A 49 -0.63 9.75 -11.59
N ASN A 50 -0.43 9.51 -10.29
CA ASN A 50 -1.10 8.42 -9.56
C ASN A 50 -2.45 8.83 -8.95
N ARG A 51 -3.09 9.92 -9.40
CA ARG A 51 -4.31 10.48 -8.79
C ARG A 51 -5.43 9.45 -8.62
N VAL A 52 -5.76 8.74 -9.70
CA VAL A 52 -6.86 7.74 -9.70
C VAL A 52 -6.58 6.66 -8.68
N ALA A 53 -5.36 6.14 -8.66
CA ALA A 53 -4.94 5.07 -7.77
C ALA A 53 -4.97 5.53 -6.28
N ILE A 54 -4.54 6.77 -6.02
CA ILE A 54 -4.62 7.36 -4.67
C ILE A 54 -6.08 7.51 -4.22
N GLN A 55 -6.99 7.91 -5.12
CA GLN A 55 -8.40 8.08 -4.82
C GLN A 55 -9.08 6.73 -4.52
N LEU A 56 -8.91 5.75 -5.40
CA LEU A 56 -9.42 4.38 -5.21
C LEU A 56 -9.00 3.81 -3.86
N HIS A 57 -7.73 3.95 -3.49
CA HIS A 57 -7.24 3.46 -2.20
C HIS A 57 -7.92 4.14 -1.00
N ILE A 58 -8.21 5.45 -1.07
CA ILE A 58 -8.91 6.16 0.00
C ILE A 58 -10.37 5.71 0.08
N ASP A 59 -11.01 5.50 -1.06
CA ASP A 59 -12.41 5.07 -1.14
C ASP A 59 -12.57 3.64 -0.61
N GLU A 60 -11.71 2.71 -1.02
CA GLU A 60 -11.67 1.31 -0.55
C GLU A 60 -11.29 1.19 0.93
N THR A 61 -10.39 2.06 1.42
CA THR A 61 -9.92 2.02 2.83
C THR A 61 -10.82 2.86 3.77
N SER A 62 -11.89 3.48 3.26
CA SER A 62 -12.81 4.26 4.09
C SER A 62 -13.58 3.42 5.12
N GLU A 63 -13.67 2.10 4.90
CA GLU A 63 -14.31 1.12 5.81
C GLU A 63 -13.32 0.38 6.74
N ILE A 64 -12.02 0.66 6.63
CA ILE A 64 -10.96 -0.12 7.30
C ILE A 64 -10.39 0.62 8.54
N PRO A 65 -10.15 -0.07 9.68
CA PRO A 65 -9.58 0.53 10.90
C PRO A 65 -8.28 1.34 10.69
N GLU A 66 -8.13 2.42 11.47
CA GLU A 66 -7.07 3.44 11.35
C GLU A 66 -5.62 2.89 11.44
N ASN A 67 -5.43 1.75 12.09
CA ASN A 67 -4.14 1.06 12.19
C ASN A 67 -3.69 0.41 10.87
N ILE A 68 -4.63 0.06 9.97
CA ILE A 68 -4.33 -0.49 8.64
C ILE A 68 -4.10 0.65 7.62
N ARG A 69 -4.80 1.78 7.77
CA ARG A 69 -4.61 3.03 6.99
C ARG A 69 -3.17 3.54 6.99
N LYS A 70 -2.42 3.26 8.06
CA LYS A 70 -1.02 3.70 8.21
C LYS A 70 -0.02 2.89 7.37
N ARG A 71 -0.46 1.92 6.55
CA ARG A 71 0.43 1.20 5.61
C ARG A 71 1.08 2.21 4.66
N LYS A 72 2.34 2.46 5.00
CA LYS A 72 3.24 3.42 4.41
C LYS A 72 3.55 3.00 2.96
N HIS A 73 3.04 3.79 2.03
CA HIS A 73 3.72 4.21 0.79
C HIS A 73 3.29 3.66 -0.56
N SER A 74 2.42 2.65 -0.69
CA SER A 74 2.20 2.08 -2.02
C SER A 74 0.75 1.85 -2.40
N VAL A 75 0.41 2.34 -3.60
CA VAL A 75 -0.73 1.83 -4.40
C VAL A 75 -0.20 0.71 -5.30
N VAL A 76 0.55 -0.22 -4.71
CA VAL A 76 1.00 -1.40 -5.46
C VAL A 76 -0.18 -2.34 -5.48
N VAL A 77 -0.70 -2.58 -6.68
CA VAL A 77 -1.54 -3.74 -6.95
C VAL A 77 -0.68 -4.96 -6.59
N PRO A 78 -1.09 -5.78 -5.62
CA PRO A 78 -0.33 -6.96 -5.26
C PRO A 78 -0.19 -7.84 -6.50
N MET A 79 1.03 -8.29 -6.81
CA MET A 79 1.30 -9.17 -7.96
C MET A 79 0.49 -10.48 -7.89
N TYR A 80 -0.03 -10.81 -6.71
CA TYR A 80 -0.70 -12.06 -6.36
C TYR A 80 -1.99 -11.81 -5.56
N GLU A 81 -2.75 -10.77 -5.90
CA GLU A 81 -3.94 -10.33 -5.14
C GLU A 81 -4.96 -11.44 -4.88
N ASP A 82 -5.22 -12.31 -5.86
CA ASP A 82 -6.13 -13.45 -5.71
C ASP A 82 -5.63 -14.44 -4.63
N ILE A 83 -4.32 -14.71 -4.62
CA ILE A 83 -3.69 -15.60 -3.64
C ILE A 83 -3.70 -14.95 -2.26
N GLU A 84 -3.33 -13.67 -2.16
CA GLU A 84 -3.34 -12.92 -0.90
C GLU A 84 -4.75 -12.88 -0.29
N THR A 85 -5.78 -12.68 -1.12
CA THR A 85 -7.18 -12.67 -0.69
C THR A 85 -7.58 -14.01 -0.10
N ALA A 86 -7.30 -15.13 -0.80
CA ALA A 86 -7.62 -16.46 -0.30
C ALA A 86 -6.92 -16.78 1.03
N VAL A 87 -5.65 -16.36 1.18
CA VAL A 87 -4.90 -16.53 2.43
C VAL A 87 -5.50 -15.71 3.57
N ILE A 88 -5.91 -14.47 3.31
CA ILE A 88 -6.57 -13.60 4.30
C ILE A 88 -7.91 -14.18 4.74
N GLU A 89 -8.72 -14.68 3.80
CA GLU A 89 -10.01 -15.30 4.09
C GLU A 89 -9.86 -16.56 4.95
N PHE A 90 -8.89 -17.41 4.63
CA PHE A 90 -8.58 -18.58 5.44
C PHE A 90 -8.16 -18.20 6.87
N LEU A 91 -7.35 -17.16 7.02
CA LEU A 91 -6.95 -16.66 8.34
C LEU A 91 -8.14 -16.13 9.15
N LYS A 92 -9.06 -15.39 8.52
CA LYS A 92 -10.30 -14.92 9.17
C LYS A 92 -11.12 -16.11 9.64
N LEU A 93 -11.37 -17.07 8.76
CA LEU A 93 -12.14 -18.27 9.08
C LEU A 93 -11.51 -19.10 10.20
N ALA A 94 -10.19 -19.25 10.20
CA ALA A 94 -9.48 -19.99 11.23
C ALA A 94 -9.55 -19.28 12.58
N ARG A 95 -9.42 -17.94 12.60
CA ARG A 95 -9.59 -17.12 13.80
C ARG A 95 -11.00 -17.25 14.36
N ASP A 96 -12.02 -17.16 13.51
CA ASP A 96 -13.42 -17.25 13.93
C ASP A 96 -13.75 -18.64 14.51
N ARG A 97 -13.01 -19.67 14.08
CA ARG A 97 -13.12 -21.05 14.59
C ARG A 97 -12.18 -21.35 15.78
N GLY A 98 -11.42 -20.35 16.26
CA GLY A 98 -10.45 -20.54 17.34
C GLY A 98 -9.28 -21.47 16.98
N MET A 99 -9.01 -21.67 15.70
CA MET A 99 -7.93 -22.54 15.22
C MET A 99 -6.61 -21.78 15.15
N ALA A 100 -5.54 -22.40 15.64
CA ALA A 100 -4.19 -21.91 15.43
C ALA A 100 -3.74 -22.20 13.99
N VAL A 101 -3.23 -21.19 13.30
CA VAL A 101 -2.66 -21.31 11.95
C VAL A 101 -1.16 -21.11 12.01
N THR A 102 -0.41 -22.00 11.40
CA THR A 102 1.06 -21.93 11.34
C THR A 102 1.53 -21.40 9.99
N GLY A 103 2.75 -20.84 9.95
CA GLY A 103 3.37 -20.36 8.71
C GLY A 103 3.42 -21.41 7.58
N PRO A 104 3.81 -22.68 7.85
CA PRO A 104 3.76 -23.74 6.85
C PRO A 104 2.35 -23.98 6.26
N MET A 105 1.30 -23.88 7.08
CA MET A 105 -0.08 -24.04 6.58
C MET A 105 -0.45 -22.94 5.59
N LEU A 106 -0.07 -21.70 5.89
CA LEU A 106 -0.31 -20.57 4.99
C LEU A 106 0.48 -20.68 3.70
N ARG A 107 1.73 -21.17 3.76
CA ARG A 107 2.55 -21.45 2.58
C ARG A 107 1.89 -22.49 1.69
N THR A 108 1.47 -23.63 2.26
CA THR A 108 0.78 -24.69 1.51
C THR A 108 -0.52 -24.21 0.89
N LEU A 109 -1.29 -23.39 1.61
CA LEU A 109 -2.49 -22.77 1.06
C LEU A 109 -2.16 -21.85 -0.12
N ALA A 110 -1.23 -20.92 0.06
CA ALA A 110 -0.86 -19.96 -0.98
C ALA A 110 -0.35 -20.64 -2.26
N GLU A 111 0.49 -21.66 -2.13
CA GLU A 111 0.99 -22.44 -3.27
C GLU A 111 -0.12 -23.25 -3.96
N ARG A 112 -1.06 -23.80 -3.18
CA ARG A 112 -2.24 -24.48 -3.73
C ARG A 112 -3.11 -23.52 -4.54
N GLU A 113 -3.41 -22.35 -3.98
CA GLU A 113 -4.22 -21.34 -4.66
C GLU A 113 -3.52 -20.79 -5.90
N ALA A 114 -2.20 -20.61 -5.85
CA ALA A 114 -1.42 -20.23 -7.02
C ALA A 114 -1.53 -21.26 -8.16
N ASN A 115 -1.39 -22.55 -7.84
CA ASN A 115 -1.56 -23.62 -8.82
C ASN A 115 -2.99 -23.66 -9.39
N ALA A 116 -4.00 -23.46 -8.54
CA ALA A 116 -5.40 -23.42 -8.97
C ALA A 116 -5.70 -22.25 -9.93
N ASN A 117 -5.00 -21.13 -9.76
CA ASN A 117 -5.09 -19.95 -10.62
C ASN A 117 -4.11 -19.98 -11.82
N GLY A 118 -3.45 -21.11 -12.09
CA GLY A 118 -2.53 -21.27 -13.22
C GLY A 118 -1.20 -20.52 -13.07
N MET A 119 -0.85 -20.10 -11.86
CA MET A 119 0.42 -19.43 -11.55
C MET A 119 1.52 -20.46 -11.25
N GLU A 120 1.87 -21.24 -12.27
CA GLU A 120 2.93 -22.24 -12.16
C GLU A 120 4.27 -21.60 -11.77
N GLY A 121 4.87 -22.10 -10.68
CA GLY A 121 6.17 -21.64 -10.20
C GLY A 121 6.12 -20.55 -9.12
N PHE A 122 4.94 -20.11 -8.69
CA PHE A 122 4.81 -19.29 -7.48
C PHE A 122 5.37 -20.05 -6.26
N LYS A 123 6.11 -19.34 -5.41
CA LYS A 123 6.61 -19.85 -4.12
C LYS A 123 6.31 -18.85 -3.03
N ALA A 124 5.56 -19.28 -2.02
CA ALA A 124 5.27 -18.48 -0.83
C ALA A 124 6.50 -18.43 0.10
N SER A 125 7.53 -17.71 -0.37
CA SER A 125 8.79 -17.49 0.36
C SER A 125 8.55 -16.82 1.71
N GLU A 126 9.50 -16.96 2.64
CA GLU A 126 9.45 -16.28 3.95
C GLU A 126 9.29 -14.76 3.84
N GLY A 127 9.72 -14.14 2.74
CA GLY A 127 9.57 -12.69 2.53
C GLY A 127 8.24 -12.28 1.89
N TRP A 128 7.49 -13.23 1.33
CA TRP A 128 6.15 -12.99 0.78
C TRP A 128 5.05 -13.23 1.82
N LEU A 129 5.26 -14.21 2.70
CA LEU A 129 4.34 -14.58 3.78
C LEU A 129 4.29 -13.53 4.90
#